data_AF-A0A151ANR6-F1
#
_entry.id   AF-A0A151ANR6-F1
#
_cell.length_a   1.000
_cell.length_b   1.000
_cell.length_c   1.000
_cell.angle_alpha   90.00
_cell.angle_beta   90.00
_cell.angle_gamma   90.00
#
_symmetry.space_group_name_H-M   'P 1'
#
loop_
_entity.id
_entity.type
_entity.pdbx_description
1 polymer ?
#
loop_
_entity_poly.entity_id
_entity_poly.type
_entity_poly.pdbx_seq_one_letter_code
_entity_poly.pdbx_strand_id
1 'polypeptide(L)'
;MKFKKLISVIIISIVCITIGYQYKTSNDIKNELSGLYSWNIYNLDTMFKGDNKRLINTKTLKYSEVIKYIQKYSDRAYLTAVLPSSWNIPLIRCLNSIENDFNLILVYMDRNEPIEEINKVKNQAIEKITFLENLFDYIYKSANENYKDKYYELENENNDINKKVLKELNDFIESHSIS
;
A
#
# COMPACT_ATOMS: atom_id res chain seq x y z
N MET A 1 21.86 12.53 56.57
CA MET A 1 22.48 12.03 55.31
C MET A 1 21.87 10.73 54.77
N LYS A 2 21.56 9.73 55.60
CA LYS A 2 20.98 8.43 55.17
C LYS A 2 19.58 8.53 54.53
N PHE A 3 18.71 9.40 55.07
CA PHE A 3 17.34 9.59 54.56
C PHE A 3 17.28 10.20 53.14
N LYS A 4 18.16 11.17 52.84
CA LYS A 4 18.28 11.75 51.49
C LYS A 4 18.74 10.71 50.45
N LYS A 5 19.69 9.84 50.81
CA LYS A 5 20.14 8.73 49.94
C LYS A 5 19.01 7.73 49.66
N LEU A 6 18.18 7.43 50.66
CA LEU A 6 17.03 6.52 50.49
C LEU A 6 15.99 7.09 49.51
N ILE A 7 15.64 8.37 49.64
CA ILE A 7 14.71 9.05 48.72
C ILE A 7 15.25 9.04 47.29
N SER A 8 16.55 9.32 47.10
CA SER A 8 17.16 9.27 45.76
C SER A 8 17.09 7.89 45.12
N VAL A 9 17.29 6.81 45.88
CA VAL A 9 17.16 5.43 45.36
C VAL A 9 15.72 5.16 44.91
N ILE A 10 14.72 5.55 45.72
CA ILE A 10 13.29 5.37 45.37
C ILE A 10 12.95 6.13 44.10
N ILE A 11 13.40 7.38 43.95
CA ILE A 11 13.16 8.19 42.75
C ILE A 11 13.76 7.53 41.51
N ILE A 12 15.02 7.08 41.58
CA ILE A 12 15.69 6.40 40.45
C ILE A 12 14.94 5.12 40.06
N SER A 13 14.50 4.32 41.04
CA SER A 13 13.72 3.10 40.77
C SER A 13 12.39 3.41 40.06
N ILE A 14 11.65 4.45 40.48
CA ILE A 14 10.40 4.85 39.82
C ILE A 14 10.65 5.33 38.39
N VAL A 15 11.73 6.09 38.16
CA VAL A 15 12.12 6.54 36.82
C VAL A 15 12.46 5.35 35.93
N CYS A 16 13.25 4.38 36.41
CA CYS A 16 13.60 3.17 35.66
C CYS A 16 12.36 2.33 35.30
N ILE A 17 11.41 2.15 36.23
CA ILE A 17 10.17 1.41 35.97
C ILE A 17 9.31 2.14 34.92
N THR A 18 9.18 3.46 35.04
CA THR A 18 8.42 4.27 34.08
C THR A 18 9.02 4.19 32.68
N ILE A 19 10.35 4.32 32.55
CA ILE A 19 11.07 4.18 31.27
C ILE A 19 10.88 2.77 30.70
N GLY A 20 11.00 1.72 31.55
CA GLY A 20 10.80 0.33 31.14
C GLY A 20 9.38 0.08 30.62
N TYR A 21 8.37 0.63 31.27
CA TYR A 21 6.97 0.54 30.81
C TYR A 21 6.77 1.26 29.48
N GLN A 22 7.26 2.49 29.33
CA GLN A 22 7.20 3.25 28.09
C GLN A 22 7.88 2.51 26.93
N TYR A 23 9.05 1.93 27.17
CA TYR A 23 9.78 1.16 26.16
C TYR A 23 8.99 -0.07 25.72
N LYS A 24 8.41 -0.82 26.66
CA LYS A 24 7.57 -1.98 26.34
C LYS A 24 6.36 -1.58 25.50
N THR A 25 5.59 -0.57 25.93
CA THR A 25 4.43 -0.07 25.18
C THR A 25 4.82 0.39 23.77
N SER A 26 5.94 1.08 23.60
CA SER A 26 6.43 1.47 22.28
C SER A 26 6.75 0.25 21.40
N ASN A 27 7.35 -0.79 21.97
CA ASN A 27 7.69 -2.00 21.24
C ASN A 27 6.45 -2.81 20.83
N ASP A 28 5.44 -2.87 21.71
CA ASP A 28 4.17 -3.54 21.43
C ASP A 28 3.43 -2.85 20.27
N ILE A 29 3.34 -1.51 20.30
CA ILE A 29 2.79 -0.71 19.19
C ILE A 29 3.54 -0.94 17.88
N LYS A 30 4.89 -0.99 17.94
CA LYS A 30 5.71 -1.26 16.75
C LYS A 30 5.43 -2.63 16.15
N ASN A 31 5.28 -3.66 16.99
CA ASN A 31 4.99 -5.01 16.54
C ASN A 31 3.59 -5.11 15.92
N GLU A 32 2.59 -4.48 16.52
CA GLU A 32 1.23 -4.42 15.97
C GLU A 32 1.20 -3.71 14.62
N LEU A 33 1.81 -2.53 14.52
CA LEU A 33 1.92 -1.79 13.24
C LEU A 33 2.68 -2.57 12.17
N SER A 34 3.80 -3.22 12.55
CA SER A 34 4.58 -4.07 11.66
C SER A 34 3.73 -5.23 11.10
N GLY A 35 2.94 -5.88 11.97
CA GLY A 35 2.00 -6.92 11.59
C GLY A 35 0.92 -6.43 10.62
N LEU A 36 0.32 -5.27 10.89
CA LEU A 36 -0.69 -4.65 10.02
C LEU A 36 -0.14 -4.30 8.65
N TYR A 37 1.03 -3.66 8.58
CA TYR A 37 1.66 -3.28 7.32
C TYR A 37 2.02 -4.50 6.47
N SER A 38 2.68 -5.48 7.08
CA SER A 38 3.05 -6.73 6.42
C SER A 38 1.83 -7.44 5.83
N TRP A 39 0.75 -7.54 6.62
CA TRP A 39 -0.49 -8.18 6.18
C TRP A 39 -1.16 -7.42 5.03
N ASN A 40 -1.25 -6.09 5.10
CA ASN A 40 -1.84 -5.28 4.04
C ASN A 40 -1.03 -5.31 2.74
N ILE A 41 0.30 -5.22 2.82
CA ILE A 41 1.20 -5.31 1.67
C ILE A 41 1.03 -6.67 0.99
N TYR A 42 1.04 -7.76 1.77
CA TYR A 42 0.83 -9.11 1.25
C TYR A 42 -0.54 -9.28 0.56
N ASN A 43 -1.60 -8.75 1.18
CA ASN A 43 -2.94 -8.81 0.61
C ASN A 43 -3.03 -8.03 -0.71
N LEU A 44 -2.50 -6.81 -0.75
CA LEU A 44 -2.49 -5.98 -1.95
C LEU A 44 -1.70 -6.65 -3.07
N ASP A 45 -0.50 -7.16 -2.80
CA ASP A 45 0.31 -7.93 -3.76
C ASP A 45 -0.50 -9.12 -4.33
N THR A 46 -1.07 -9.94 -3.46
CA THR A 46 -1.86 -11.11 -3.86
C THR A 46 -3.07 -10.73 -4.71
N MET A 47 -3.76 -9.64 -4.33
CA MET A 47 -4.91 -9.12 -5.05
C MET A 47 -4.53 -8.61 -6.46
N PHE A 48 -3.45 -7.83 -6.58
CA PHE A 48 -2.99 -7.33 -7.87
C PHE A 48 -2.52 -8.47 -8.78
N LYS A 49 -1.74 -9.43 -8.26
CA LYS A 49 -1.35 -10.66 -8.99
C LYS A 49 -2.56 -11.40 -9.54
N GLY A 50 -3.60 -11.56 -8.71
CA GLY A 50 -4.83 -12.24 -9.09
C GLY A 50 -5.60 -11.52 -10.20
N ASP A 51 -5.77 -10.21 -10.07
CA ASP A 51 -6.48 -9.40 -11.06
C ASP A 51 -5.69 -9.28 -12.37
N ASN A 52 -4.38 -9.05 -12.29
CA ASN A 52 -3.51 -8.94 -13.46
C ASN A 52 -3.54 -10.23 -14.30
N LYS A 53 -3.32 -11.38 -13.64
CA LYS A 53 -3.42 -12.70 -14.27
C LYS A 53 -4.78 -12.91 -14.92
N ARG A 54 -5.88 -12.50 -14.28
CA ARG A 54 -7.22 -12.67 -14.84
C ARG A 54 -7.44 -11.77 -16.06
N LEU A 55 -7.08 -10.50 -15.97
CA LEU A 55 -7.27 -9.51 -17.03
C LEU A 55 -6.47 -9.84 -18.29
N ILE A 56 -5.18 -10.18 -18.14
CA ILE A 56 -4.32 -10.59 -19.26
C ILE A 56 -4.91 -11.78 -20.02
N ASN A 57 -5.43 -12.77 -19.29
CA ASN A 57 -6.01 -13.97 -19.90
C ASN A 57 -7.43 -13.75 -20.46
N THR A 58 -8.05 -12.60 -20.19
CA THR A 58 -9.42 -12.30 -20.63
C THR A 58 -9.40 -11.54 -21.95
N LYS A 59 -9.86 -12.19 -23.03
CA LYS A 59 -9.96 -11.57 -24.36
C LYS A 59 -10.93 -10.39 -24.37
N THR A 60 -12.15 -10.60 -23.85
CA THR A 60 -13.22 -9.60 -23.81
C THR A 60 -13.83 -9.57 -22.42
N LEU A 61 -13.90 -8.37 -21.82
CA LEU A 61 -14.53 -8.19 -20.52
C LEU A 61 -16.04 -8.18 -20.66
N LYS A 62 -16.74 -8.82 -19.71
CA LYS A 62 -18.19 -8.67 -19.58
C LYS A 62 -18.52 -7.42 -18.78
N TYR A 63 -19.63 -6.77 -19.08
CA TYR A 63 -20.12 -5.58 -18.35
C TYR A 63 -20.12 -5.76 -16.82
N SER A 64 -20.64 -6.91 -16.36
CA SER A 64 -20.68 -7.26 -14.94
C SER A 64 -19.32 -7.51 -14.30
N GLU A 65 -18.29 -7.84 -15.09
CA GLU A 65 -16.91 -7.94 -14.59
C GLU A 65 -16.28 -6.56 -14.43
N VAL A 66 -16.54 -5.64 -15.36
CA VAL A 66 -16.05 -4.27 -15.29
C VAL A 66 -16.60 -3.55 -14.06
N ILE A 67 -17.91 -3.68 -13.78
CA ILE A 67 -18.53 -3.16 -12.54
C ILE A 67 -17.81 -3.68 -11.29
N LYS A 68 -17.50 -4.99 -11.26
CA LYS A 68 -16.80 -5.58 -10.11
C LYS A 68 -15.40 -5.01 -9.93
N TYR A 69 -14.69 -4.71 -11.03
CA TYR A 69 -13.39 -4.06 -10.91
C TYR A 69 -13.52 -2.64 -10.37
N ILE A 70 -14.46 -1.83 -10.87
CA ILE A 70 -14.70 -0.47 -10.35
C ILE A 70 -14.91 -0.50 -8.83
N GLN A 71 -15.84 -1.35 -8.37
CA GLN A 71 -16.12 -1.51 -6.94
C GLN A 71 -14.87 -1.95 -6.16
N LYS A 72 -14.15 -2.97 -6.65
CA LYS A 72 -12.93 -3.46 -6.00
C LYS A 72 -11.87 -2.36 -5.83
N TYR A 73 -11.62 -1.54 -6.85
CA TYR A 73 -10.57 -0.52 -6.78
C TYR A 73 -10.98 0.67 -5.92
N SER A 74 -12.26 1.02 -5.90
CA SER A 74 -12.83 1.99 -4.96
C SER A 74 -12.65 1.52 -3.51
N ASP A 75 -12.96 0.24 -3.23
CA ASP A 75 -12.83 -0.35 -1.90
C ASP A 75 -11.37 -0.48 -1.44
N ARG A 76 -10.42 -0.67 -2.37
CA ARG A 76 -8.99 -0.80 -2.04
C ARG A 76 -8.37 0.50 -1.56
N ALA A 77 -8.96 1.66 -1.86
CA ALA A 77 -8.50 2.94 -1.31
C ALA A 77 -8.55 2.93 0.24
N TYR A 78 -9.47 2.18 0.86
CA TYR A 78 -9.50 2.05 2.31
C TYR A 78 -8.32 1.25 2.88
N LEU A 79 -7.76 0.32 2.10
CA LEU A 79 -6.60 -0.47 2.54
C LEU A 79 -5.32 0.35 2.61
N THR A 80 -5.26 1.52 1.96
CA THR A 80 -4.10 2.40 2.07
C THR A 80 -4.05 3.14 3.41
N ALA A 81 -5.15 3.25 4.15
CA ALA A 81 -5.19 4.00 5.42
C ALA A 81 -4.23 3.46 6.49
N VAL A 82 -3.84 2.19 6.37
CA VAL A 82 -2.97 1.43 7.26
C VAL A 82 -1.67 1.04 6.55
N LEU A 83 -1.22 1.84 5.59
CA LEU A 83 0.12 1.81 5.02
C LEU A 83 0.90 3.06 5.47
N PRO A 84 2.22 3.13 5.22
CA PRO A 84 3.00 4.34 5.47
C PRO A 84 2.31 5.59 4.95
N SER A 85 2.09 6.54 5.86
CA SER A 85 1.26 7.73 5.60
C SER A 85 1.69 8.52 4.36
N SER A 86 3.00 8.56 4.08
CA SER A 86 3.59 9.22 2.91
C SER A 86 3.14 8.60 1.58
N TRP A 87 2.69 7.35 1.57
CA TRP A 87 2.27 6.63 0.36
C TRP A 87 0.80 6.81 0.03
N ASN A 88 -0.02 7.23 1.00
CA ASN A 88 -1.47 7.17 0.89
C ASN A 88 -2.01 8.00 -0.28
N ILE A 89 -1.58 9.27 -0.39
CA ILE A 89 -2.03 10.15 -1.46
C ILE A 89 -1.61 9.59 -2.84
N PRO A 90 -0.33 9.27 -3.08
CA PRO A 90 0.08 8.67 -4.36
C PRO A 90 -0.65 7.35 -4.68
N LEU A 91 -0.76 6.42 -3.71
CA LEU A 91 -1.44 5.14 -3.92
C LEU A 91 -2.92 5.32 -4.29
N ILE A 92 -3.64 6.19 -3.58
CA ILE A 92 -5.04 6.48 -3.89
C ILE A 92 -5.17 7.03 -5.32
N ARG A 93 -4.26 7.91 -5.75
CA ARG A 93 -4.26 8.42 -7.14
C ARG A 93 -4.04 7.30 -8.15
N CYS A 94 -3.13 6.36 -7.89
CA CYS A 94 -2.94 5.19 -8.75
C CYS A 94 -4.19 4.31 -8.82
N LEU A 95 -4.81 4.01 -7.67
CA LEU A 95 -6.03 3.19 -7.60
C LEU A 95 -7.21 3.84 -8.34
N ASN A 96 -7.42 5.15 -8.14
CA ASN A 96 -8.45 5.90 -8.84
C ASN A 96 -8.19 5.96 -10.35
N SER A 97 -6.93 6.04 -10.78
CA SER A 97 -6.58 5.99 -12.20
C SER A 97 -6.96 4.66 -12.85
N ILE A 98 -6.80 3.54 -12.13
CA ILE A 98 -7.25 2.22 -12.59
C ILE A 98 -8.79 2.15 -12.60
N GLU A 99 -9.45 2.65 -11.56
CA GLU A 99 -10.91 2.72 -11.50
C GLU A 99 -11.48 3.50 -12.69
N ASN A 100 -10.87 4.64 -13.03
CA ASN A 100 -11.25 5.49 -14.14
C ASN A 100 -11.14 4.76 -15.50
N ASP A 101 -10.10 3.95 -15.72
CA ASP A 101 -10.01 3.15 -16.94
C ASP A 101 -11.18 2.16 -17.06
N PHE A 102 -11.56 1.50 -15.96
CA PHE A 102 -12.71 0.61 -15.97
C PHE A 102 -14.04 1.35 -16.16
N ASN A 103 -14.19 2.54 -15.56
CA ASN A 103 -15.35 3.41 -15.82
C ASN A 103 -15.41 3.81 -17.30
N LEU A 104 -14.28 4.14 -17.92
CA LEU A 104 -14.21 4.47 -19.35
C LEU A 104 -14.60 3.26 -20.23
N ILE A 105 -14.16 2.05 -19.85
CA ILE A 105 -14.60 0.82 -20.52
C ILE A 105 -16.12 0.67 -20.47
N LEU A 106 -16.78 0.93 -19.33
CA LEU A 106 -18.25 0.88 -19.25
C LEU A 106 -18.89 1.89 -20.22
N VAL A 107 -18.40 3.13 -20.24
CA VAL A 107 -18.90 4.16 -21.15
C VAL A 107 -18.76 3.73 -22.61
N TYR A 108 -17.63 3.12 -22.98
CA TYR A 108 -17.39 2.61 -24.33
C TYR A 108 -18.31 1.44 -24.67
N MET A 109 -18.57 0.54 -23.72
CA MET A 109 -19.55 -0.54 -23.88
C MET A 109 -20.96 0.01 -24.10
N ASP A 110 -21.41 0.99 -23.30
CA ASP A 110 -22.74 1.61 -23.41
C ASP A 110 -22.93 2.33 -24.76
N ARG A 111 -21.84 2.86 -25.33
CA ARG A 111 -21.83 3.53 -26.63
C ARG A 111 -21.62 2.58 -27.81
N ASN A 112 -21.39 1.30 -27.57
CA ASN A 112 -21.02 0.31 -28.59
C ASN A 112 -19.76 0.71 -29.39
N GLU A 113 -18.75 1.28 -28.72
CA GLU A 113 -17.46 1.57 -29.34
C GLU A 113 -16.76 0.28 -29.85
N PRO A 114 -15.85 0.38 -30.83
CA PRO A 114 -15.09 -0.76 -31.32
C PRO A 114 -14.35 -1.51 -30.21
N ILE A 115 -14.28 -2.84 -30.34
CA ILE A 115 -13.65 -3.70 -29.33
C ILE A 115 -12.16 -3.40 -29.16
N GLU A 116 -11.51 -2.87 -30.19
CA GLU A 116 -10.14 -2.40 -30.19
C GLU A 116 -9.93 -1.24 -29.21
N GLU A 117 -10.84 -0.27 -29.17
CA GLU A 117 -10.77 0.87 -28.25
C GLU A 117 -11.00 0.42 -26.80
N ILE A 118 -11.94 -0.49 -26.57
CA ILE A 118 -12.14 -1.12 -25.25
C ILE A 118 -10.88 -1.88 -24.80
N ASN A 119 -10.25 -2.64 -25.71
CA ASN A 119 -9.03 -3.38 -25.40
C ASN A 119 -7.83 -2.47 -25.14
N LYS A 120 -7.76 -1.32 -25.81
CA LYS A 120 -6.72 -0.31 -25.56
C LYS A 120 -6.82 0.21 -24.12
N VAL A 121 -8.01 0.62 -23.67
CA VAL A 121 -8.21 1.08 -22.29
C VAL A 121 -8.00 -0.05 -21.28
N LYS A 122 -8.42 -1.28 -21.59
CA LYS A 122 -8.12 -2.47 -20.77
C LYS A 122 -6.61 -2.65 -20.57
N ASN A 123 -5.82 -2.49 -21.62
CA ASN A 123 -4.37 -2.66 -21.54
C ASN A 123 -3.72 -1.55 -20.70
N GLN A 124 -4.23 -0.31 -20.76
CA GLN A 124 -3.80 0.77 -19.87
C GLN A 124 -4.07 0.42 -18.39
N ALA A 125 -5.24 -0.14 -18.09
CA ALA A 125 -5.55 -0.61 -16.74
C ALA A 125 -4.59 -1.73 -16.30
N ILE A 126 -4.31 -2.71 -17.18
CA ILE A 126 -3.36 -3.79 -16.92
C ILE A 126 -1.97 -3.26 -16.62
N GLU A 127 -1.47 -2.27 -17.37
CA GLU A 127 -0.16 -1.65 -17.14
C GLU A 127 -0.08 -1.02 -15.74
N LYS A 128 -1.11 -0.26 -15.35
CA LYS A 128 -1.20 0.35 -14.00
C LYS A 128 -1.28 -0.69 -12.88
N ILE A 129 -2.04 -1.77 -13.09
CA ILE A 129 -2.13 -2.88 -12.12
C ILE A 129 -0.80 -3.60 -12.01
N THR A 130 -0.11 -3.83 -13.13
CA THR A 130 1.21 -4.47 -13.19
C THR A 130 2.26 -3.63 -12.45
N PHE A 131 2.20 -2.30 -12.59
CA PHE A 131 3.05 -1.40 -11.83
C PHE A 131 2.86 -1.58 -10.31
N LEU A 132 1.61 -1.55 -9.82
CA LEU A 132 1.33 -1.75 -8.40
C LEU A 132 1.75 -3.15 -7.92
N GLU A 133 1.48 -4.20 -8.69
CA GLU A 133 1.96 -5.55 -8.41
C GLU A 133 3.48 -5.58 -8.20
N ASN A 134 4.25 -5.04 -9.15
CA ASN A 134 5.71 -5.03 -9.06
C ASN A 134 6.22 -4.20 -7.88
N LEU A 135 5.56 -3.09 -7.57
CA LEU A 135 5.90 -2.23 -6.44
C LEU A 135 5.70 -2.97 -5.11
N PHE A 136 4.56 -3.63 -4.92
CA PHE A 136 4.28 -4.37 -3.69
C PHE A 136 5.13 -5.65 -3.58
N ASP A 137 5.41 -6.34 -4.69
CA ASP A 137 6.36 -7.46 -4.71
C ASP A 137 7.78 -7.01 -4.34
N TYR A 138 8.22 -5.84 -4.80
CA TYR A 138 9.49 -5.23 -4.41
C TYR A 138 9.54 -4.91 -2.91
N ILE A 139 8.49 -4.30 -2.36
CA ILE A 139 8.40 -3.99 -0.93
C ILE A 139 8.48 -5.28 -0.12
N TYR A 140 7.67 -6.28 -0.49
CA TYR A 140 7.63 -7.57 0.19
C TYR A 140 9.01 -8.25 0.19
N LYS A 141 9.67 -8.36 -0.97
CA LYS A 141 11.02 -8.96 -1.05
C LYS A 141 12.04 -8.18 -0.23
N SER A 142 12.07 -6.86 -0.36
CA SER A 142 13.05 -6.00 0.31
C SER A 142 12.88 -5.97 1.83
N ALA A 143 11.65 -6.05 2.32
CA ALA A 143 11.36 -6.12 3.74
C ALA A 143 11.49 -7.55 4.33
N ASN A 144 11.32 -8.60 3.52
CA ASN A 144 11.33 -9.98 4.02
C ASN A 144 12.71 -10.65 3.98
N GLU A 145 13.60 -10.24 3.07
CA GLU A 145 14.94 -10.86 2.95
C GLU A 145 15.93 -10.41 4.04
N ASN A 146 15.67 -9.31 4.77
CA ASN A 146 16.54 -8.83 5.85
C ASN A 146 15.82 -8.26 7.09
N TYR A 147 14.48 -8.19 7.09
CA TYR A 147 13.73 -7.30 8.00
C TYR A 147 12.35 -7.82 8.43
N LYS A 148 12.21 -9.13 8.68
CA LYS A 148 10.92 -9.76 9.05
C LYS A 148 10.11 -9.03 10.14
N ASP A 149 10.78 -8.30 11.02
CA ASP A 149 10.15 -7.59 12.14
C ASP A 149 10.07 -6.06 11.97
N LYS A 150 10.46 -5.51 10.81
CA LYS A 150 10.68 -4.06 10.66
C LYS A 150 9.82 -3.34 9.64
N TYR A 151 8.65 -3.86 9.29
CA TYR A 151 7.73 -3.11 8.43
C TYR A 151 7.38 -1.73 8.99
N TYR A 152 7.41 -1.55 10.32
CA TYR A 152 7.25 -0.23 10.94
C TYR A 152 8.34 0.79 10.51
N GLU A 153 9.54 0.36 10.07
CA GLU A 153 10.58 1.26 9.57
C GLU A 153 10.22 1.89 8.22
N LEU A 154 9.19 1.37 7.53
CA LEU A 154 8.69 1.96 6.30
C LEU A 154 8.05 3.34 6.53
N GLU A 155 7.61 3.68 7.75
CA GLU A 155 7.17 5.05 8.09
C GLU A 155 8.33 6.04 8.16
N ASN A 156 9.57 5.57 8.31
CA ASN A 156 10.71 6.46 8.30
C ASN A 156 10.96 6.96 6.87
N GLU A 157 10.74 8.25 6.63
CA GLU A 157 10.99 8.91 5.34
C GLU A 157 12.44 8.76 4.87
N ASN A 158 13.38 8.49 5.77
CA ASN A 158 14.77 8.27 5.41
C ASN A 158 15.08 6.84 4.95
N ASN A 159 14.17 5.89 5.14
CA ASN A 159 14.33 4.51 4.72
C ASN A 159 14.41 4.41 3.18
N ASP A 160 15.38 3.67 2.66
CA ASP A 160 15.63 3.57 1.21
C ASP A 160 14.47 2.93 0.44
N ILE A 161 13.75 1.99 1.07
CA ILE A 161 12.54 1.38 0.50
C ILE A 161 11.44 2.45 0.40
N ASN A 162 11.17 3.21 1.48
CA ASN A 162 10.17 4.28 1.46
C ASN A 162 10.50 5.32 0.37
N LYS A 163 11.73 5.84 0.34
CA LYS A 163 12.17 6.80 -0.67
C LYS A 163 11.96 6.29 -2.09
N LYS A 164 12.34 5.04 -2.36
CA LYS A 164 12.18 4.44 -3.69
C LYS A 164 10.71 4.26 -4.05
N VAL A 165 9.90 3.72 -3.14
CA VAL A 165 8.45 3.52 -3.35
C VAL A 165 7.76 4.84 -3.62
N LEU A 166 8.02 5.85 -2.80
CA LEU A 166 7.42 7.17 -2.96
C LEU A 166 7.82 7.81 -4.30
N LYS A 167 9.09 7.68 -4.68
CA LYS A 167 9.56 8.15 -5.99
C LYS A 167 8.84 7.43 -7.12
N GLU A 168 8.81 6.10 -7.11
CA GLU A 168 8.17 5.32 -8.18
C GLU A 168 6.67 5.62 -8.30
N LEU A 169 5.95 5.78 -7.19
CA LEU A 169 4.55 6.19 -7.20
C LEU A 169 4.36 7.57 -7.82
N ASN A 170 5.19 8.55 -7.45
CA ASN A 170 5.09 9.91 -7.98
C ASN A 170 5.46 9.97 -9.47
N ASP A 171 6.57 9.34 -9.87
CA ASP A 171 7.01 9.25 -11.26
C ASP A 171 5.92 8.58 -12.13
N PHE A 172 5.27 7.54 -11.60
CA PHE A 172 4.17 6.86 -12.27
C PHE A 172 2.96 7.76 -12.45
N ILE A 173 2.56 8.48 -11.40
CA ILE A 173 1.43 9.41 -11.46
C ILE A 173 1.73 10.54 -12.44
N GLU A 174 2.92 11.14 -12.42
CA GLU A 174 3.28 12.22 -13.33
C GLU A 174 3.19 11.78 -14.79
N SER A 175 3.75 10.61 -15.11
CA SER A 175 3.70 10.03 -16.47
C SER A 175 2.29 9.65 -16.95
N HIS A 176 1.33 9.45 -16.04
CA HIS A 176 -0.06 9.06 -16.35
C HIS A 176 -1.10 10.12 -15.95
N SER A 177 -0.67 11.29 -15.50
CA SER A 177 -1.53 12.45 -15.16
C SER A 177 -1.72 13.42 -16.32
N ILE A 178 -0.96 13.22 -17.40
CA ILE A 178 -1.11 13.89 -18.69
C ILE A 178 -1.96 12.98 -19.58
N SER A 179 -3.26 12.89 -19.30
CA SER A 179 -4.27 12.32 -20.21
C SER A 179 -5.62 12.96 -19.95
#